data_AF-A0A956BQG5-F1
#
_entry.id   AF-A0A956BQG5-F1
#
_cell.length_a   1.000
_cell.length_b   1.000
_cell.length_c   1.000
_cell.angle_alpha   90.00
_cell.angle_beta   90.00
_cell.angle_gamma   90.00
#
_symmetry.space_group_name_H-M   'P 1'
#
loop_
_entity.id
_entity.type
_entity.pdbx_description
1 polymer ?
#
loop_
_entity_poly.entity_id
_entity_poly.type
_entity_poly.pdbx_seq_one_letter_code
_entity_poly.pdbx_strand_id
1 'polypeptide(L)'
;RGPGAFHDVDRLTVFADYRLPQVLRGAGLMRLPEPLARRIEAGEVLAEGCPEEVEIRAATVHLGELIRQALSARYPGITALQVDHALWRSGVLGRARLPPFHRCRTTDY
;
A
#
# COMPACT_ATOMS: atom_id res chain seq x y z
N ARG A 1 -32.33 5.72 6.86
CA ARG A 1 -30.97 5.35 6.40
C ARG A 1 -30.62 6.25 5.23
N GLY A 2 -29.42 6.84 5.22
CA GLY A 2 -29.00 7.77 4.16
C GLY A 2 -28.35 7.06 2.96
N PRO A 3 -28.11 7.76 1.86
CA PRO A 3 -27.56 7.20 0.61
C PRO A 3 -26.11 6.68 0.70
N GLY A 4 -25.43 6.77 1.84
CA GLY A 4 -24.07 6.27 2.07
C GLY A 4 -23.97 5.04 2.97
N ALA A 5 -25.06 4.28 3.14
CA ALA A 5 -25.04 3.04 3.92
C ALA A 5 -24.48 1.89 3.08
N PHE A 6 -23.23 1.51 3.35
CA PHE A 6 -22.59 0.33 2.76
C PHE A 6 -22.61 -0.83 3.77
N HIS A 7 -22.80 -2.05 3.27
CA HIS A 7 -22.95 -3.26 4.09
C HIS A 7 -21.87 -4.31 3.80
N ASP A 8 -20.94 -3.98 2.90
CA ASP A 8 -19.94 -4.85 2.31
C ASP A 8 -18.53 -4.26 2.35
N VAL A 9 -18.33 -3.23 3.19
CA VAL A 9 -17.04 -2.56 3.38
C VAL A 9 -15.95 -3.50 3.90
N ASP A 10 -16.34 -4.60 4.52
CA ASP A 10 -15.47 -5.69 4.96
C ASP A 10 -14.86 -6.48 3.79
N ARG A 11 -15.43 -6.38 2.59
CA ARG A 11 -14.92 -7.01 1.37
C ARG A 11 -13.86 -6.17 0.64
N LEU A 12 -13.62 -4.94 1.10
CA LEU A 12 -12.58 -4.08 0.53
C LEU A 12 -11.18 -4.61 0.85
N THR A 13 -10.24 -4.30 -0.03
CA THR A 13 -8.81 -4.49 0.22
C THR A 13 -8.20 -3.24 0.83
N VAL A 14 -6.89 -3.28 1.12
CA VAL A 14 -6.13 -2.04 1.33
C VAL A 14 -6.14 -1.18 0.07
N PHE A 15 -5.94 0.13 0.23
CA PHE A 15 -5.87 1.08 -0.86
C PHE A 15 -4.39 1.30 -1.22
N ALA A 16 -3.98 0.79 -2.37
CA ALA A 16 -2.59 0.85 -2.83
C ALA A 16 -2.25 2.24 -3.40
N ASP A 17 -2.20 3.23 -2.51
CA ASP A 17 -1.69 4.57 -2.77
C ASP A 17 -0.15 4.58 -2.84
N TYR A 18 0.47 5.76 -2.76
CA TYR A 18 1.94 5.86 -2.73
C TYR A 18 2.54 5.54 -1.34
N ARG A 19 1.76 5.61 -0.26
CA ARG A 19 2.21 5.50 1.13
C ARG A 19 2.37 4.05 1.57
N LEU A 20 1.39 3.20 1.31
CA LEU A 20 1.46 1.79 1.69
C LEU A 20 2.67 1.06 1.09
N PRO A 21 2.93 1.09 -0.24
CA PRO A 21 4.13 0.48 -0.80
C PRO A 21 5.41 1.08 -0.20
N GLN A 22 5.43 2.38 0.08
CA GLN A 22 6.57 3.05 0.72
C GLN A 22 6.85 2.49 2.13
N VAL A 23 5.80 2.29 2.93
CA VAL A 23 5.88 1.69 4.27
C VAL A 23 6.33 0.23 4.18
N LEU A 24 5.72 -0.57 3.29
CA LEU A 24 6.07 -1.97 3.09
C LEU A 24 7.53 -2.15 2.67
N ARG A 25 8.04 -1.28 1.80
CA ARG A 25 9.47 -1.23 1.43
C ARG A 25 10.34 -0.86 2.63
N GLY A 26 9.98 0.20 3.37
CA GLY A 26 10.73 0.64 4.55
C GLY A 26 10.76 -0.42 5.66
N ALA A 27 9.74 -1.26 5.76
CA ALA A 27 9.66 -2.38 6.69
C ALA A 27 10.38 -3.65 6.19
N GLY A 28 10.93 -3.64 4.97
CA GLY A 28 11.57 -4.81 4.36
C GLY A 28 10.60 -5.92 3.90
N LEU A 29 9.29 -5.63 3.89
CA LEU A 29 8.24 -6.56 3.47
C LEU A 29 8.04 -6.57 1.94
N MET A 30 8.45 -5.51 1.26
CA MET A 30 8.44 -5.39 -0.20
C MET A 30 9.85 -5.08 -0.70
N ARG A 31 10.42 -5.97 -1.52
CA ARG A 31 11.69 -5.75 -2.21
C ARG A 31 11.43 -5.60 -3.70
N LEU A 32 11.93 -4.51 -4.27
CA LEU A 32 11.84 -4.23 -5.70
C LEU A 32 13.13 -4.67 -6.38
N PRO A 33 13.09 -5.06 -7.66
CA PRO A 33 14.30 -5.26 -8.45
C PRO A 33 15.16 -4.00 -8.45
N GLU A 34 16.47 -4.17 -8.36
CA GLU A 34 17.47 -3.11 -8.22
C GLU A 34 17.37 -2.01 -9.30
N PRO A 35 17.09 -2.32 -10.59
CA PRO A 35 16.84 -1.28 -11.58
C PRO A 35 15.64 -0.39 -11.23
N LEU A 36 14.52 -0.99 -10.82
CA LEU A 36 13.29 -0.27 -10.48
C LEU A 36 13.46 0.53 -9.18
N ALA A 37 14.10 -0.07 -8.16
CA ALA A 37 14.44 0.62 -6.94
C ALA A 37 15.22 1.90 -7.27
N ARG A 38 16.35 1.80 -7.99
CA ARG A 38 17.20 2.95 -8.33
C ARG A 38 16.44 4.10 -9.01
N ARG A 39 15.50 3.78 -9.90
CA ARG A 39 14.65 4.78 -10.57
C ARG A 39 13.74 5.51 -9.57
N ILE A 40 13.16 4.77 -8.63
CA ILE A 40 12.36 5.35 -7.54
C ILE A 40 13.22 6.21 -6.61
N GLU A 41 14.43 5.75 -6.27
CA GLU A 41 15.38 6.55 -5.47
C GLU A 41 15.82 7.84 -6.18
N ALA A 42 15.97 7.81 -7.50
CA ALA A 42 16.22 8.99 -8.33
C ALA A 42 15.00 9.92 -8.46
N GLY A 43 13.83 9.49 -7.98
CA GLY A 43 12.59 10.26 -8.07
C GLY A 43 11.99 10.31 -9.47
N GLU A 44 12.32 9.34 -10.32
CA GLU A 44 11.72 9.20 -11.64
C GLU A 44 10.21 8.95 -11.53
N VAL A 45 9.47 9.47 -12.52
CA VAL A 45 8.03 9.25 -12.63
C VAL A 45 7.81 8.00 -13.49
N LEU A 46 7.16 6.99 -12.91
CA LEU A 46 6.67 5.85 -13.65
C LEU A 46 5.42 6.26 -14.43
N ALA A 47 5.31 5.74 -15.65
CA ALA A 47 4.12 5.96 -16.46
C ALA A 47 2.93 5.20 -15.84
N GLU A 48 1.76 5.84 -15.84
CA GLU A 48 0.51 5.21 -15.43
C GLU A 48 0.27 3.93 -16.22
N GLY A 49 -0.06 2.83 -15.52
CA GLY A 49 -0.33 1.54 -16.14
C GLY A 49 0.91 0.82 -16.67
N CYS A 50 2.13 1.32 -16.45
CA CYS A 50 3.32 0.56 -16.80
C CYS A 50 3.45 -0.69 -15.90
N PRO A 51 4.07 -1.79 -16.37
CA PRO A 51 4.15 -3.02 -15.60
C PRO A 51 4.72 -2.84 -14.19
N GLU A 52 5.77 -2.03 -14.05
CA GLU A 52 6.42 -1.77 -12.76
C GLU A 52 5.50 -1.05 -11.78
N GLU A 53 4.71 -0.08 -12.26
CA GLU A 53 3.77 0.67 -11.43
C GLU A 53 2.59 -0.22 -10.99
N VAL A 54 2.04 -0.98 -11.92
CA VAL A 54 0.96 -1.95 -11.67
C VAL A 54 1.42 -3.03 -10.69
N GLU A 55 2.63 -3.56 -10.86
CA GLU A 55 3.20 -4.58 -9.97
C GLU A 55 3.37 -4.06 -8.54
N ILE A 56 3.85 -2.82 -8.35
CA ILE A 56 3.99 -2.21 -7.01
C ILE A 56 2.62 -2.12 -6.32
N ARG A 57 1.58 -1.72 -7.04
CA ARG A 57 0.22 -1.60 -6.47
C ARG A 57 -0.41 -2.95 -6.20
N ALA A 58 -0.33 -3.89 -7.14
CA ALA A 58 -0.84 -5.24 -6.98
C ALA A 58 -0.16 -5.97 -5.81
N ALA A 59 1.17 -5.84 -5.69
CA ALA A 59 1.93 -6.39 -4.57
C ALA A 59 1.51 -5.75 -3.23
N THR A 60 1.19 -4.45 -3.22
CA THR A 60 0.68 -3.77 -2.02
C THR A 60 -0.66 -4.34 -1.58
N VAL A 61 -1.61 -4.52 -2.51
CA VAL A 61 -2.93 -5.12 -2.22
C VAL A 61 -2.74 -6.53 -1.65
N HIS A 62 -1.90 -7.34 -2.30
CA HIS A 62 -1.64 -8.70 -1.86
C HIS A 62 -0.97 -8.78 -0.48
N LEU A 63 0.07 -7.97 -0.24
CA LEU A 63 0.75 -7.90 1.05
C LEU A 63 -0.18 -7.41 2.16
N GLY A 64 -1.07 -6.45 1.88
CA GLY A 64 -2.09 -6.00 2.81
C GLY A 64 -2.99 -7.14 3.29
N GLU A 65 -3.42 -8.00 2.36
CA GLU A 65 -4.22 -9.19 2.69
C GLU A 65 -3.41 -10.23 3.49
N LEU A 66 -2.15 -10.47 3.13
CA LEU A 66 -1.28 -11.37 3.92
C LEU A 66 -1.07 -10.87 5.35
N ILE A 67 -0.90 -9.56 5.54
CA ILE A 67 -0.81 -8.93 6.87
C ILE A 67 -2.12 -9.11 7.64
N ARG A 68 -3.27 -8.87 7.00
CA ARG A 68 -4.58 -9.05 7.62
C ARG A 68 -4.79 -10.50 8.09
N GLN A 69 -4.45 -11.48 7.26
CA GLN A 69 -4.52 -12.91 7.60
C GLN A 69 -3.57 -13.27 8.74
N ALA A 70 -2.34 -12.75 8.74
CA ALA A 70 -1.41 -12.97 9.84
C ALA A 70 -1.91 -12.39 11.16
N LEU A 71 -2.58 -11.23 11.11
CA LEU A 71 -3.14 -10.57 12.29
C LEU A 71 -4.45 -11.19 12.78
N SER A 72 -5.20 -11.90 11.93
CA SER A 72 -6.53 -12.43 12.29
C SER A 72 -6.49 -13.46 13.41
N ALA A 73 -5.37 -14.16 13.58
CA ALA A 73 -5.17 -15.08 14.70
C ALA A 73 -5.20 -14.37 16.07
N ARG A 74 -4.72 -13.12 16.12
CA ARG A 74 -4.66 -12.30 17.33
C ARG A 74 -5.84 -11.31 17.44
N TYR A 75 -6.34 -10.84 16.30
CA TYR A 75 -7.42 -9.87 16.18
C TYR A 75 -8.52 -10.43 15.28
N PRO A 76 -9.38 -11.33 15.80
CA PRO A 76 -10.51 -11.86 15.04
C PRO A 76 -11.38 -10.73 14.49
N GLY A 77 -11.70 -10.79 13.20
CA GLY A 77 -12.50 -9.77 12.52
C GLY A 77 -11.73 -8.53 12.06
N ILE A 78 -10.39 -8.51 12.15
CA ILE A 78 -9.60 -7.41 11.59
C ILE A 78 -9.84 -7.29 10.07
N THR A 79 -10.19 -6.07 9.64
CA THR A 79 -10.50 -5.77 8.24
C THR A 79 -9.26 -5.25 7.50
N ALA A 80 -9.24 -5.35 6.17
CA ALA A 80 -8.17 -4.77 5.37
C ALA A 80 -8.10 -3.25 5.56
N LEU A 81 -9.24 -2.58 5.75
CA LEU A 81 -9.31 -1.14 6.05
C LEU A 81 -8.60 -0.76 7.36
N GLN A 82 -8.70 -1.61 8.39
CA GLN A 82 -7.97 -1.38 9.65
C GLN A 82 -6.46 -1.57 9.47
N VAL A 83 -6.05 -2.55 8.66
CA VAL A 83 -4.64 -2.75 8.29
C VAL A 83 -4.13 -1.55 7.50
N ASP A 84 -4.89 -1.08 6.52
CA ASP A 84 -4.62 0.11 5.71
C ASP A 84 -4.37 1.34 6.60
N HIS A 85 -5.33 1.67 7.46
CA HIS A 85 -5.22 2.79 8.39
C HIS A 85 -3.97 2.69 9.29
N ALA A 86 -3.66 1.49 9.77
CA ALA A 86 -2.47 1.27 10.60
C ALA A 86 -1.17 1.49 9.82
N LEU A 87 -1.05 0.92 8.62
CA LEU A 87 0.10 1.09 7.74
C LEU A 87 0.27 2.56 7.34
N TRP A 88 -0.80 3.21 6.89
CA TRP A 88 -0.79 4.60 6.48
C TRP A 88 -0.36 5.52 7.62
N ARG A 89 -0.97 5.35 8.81
CA ARG A 89 -0.62 6.13 10.01
C ARG A 89 0.83 5.92 10.42
N SER A 90 1.33 4.67 10.36
CA SER A 90 2.74 4.37 10.64
C SER A 90 3.67 5.15 9.70
N GLY A 91 3.29 5.27 8.43
CA GLY A 91 4.08 5.99 7.45
C GLY A 91 4.03 7.51 7.58
N VAL A 92 2.97 8.07 8.14
CA VAL A 92 2.91 9.49 8.53
C VAL A 92 3.81 9.77 9.72
N LEU A 93 3.73 8.95 10.77
CA LEU A 93 4.52 9.11 11.99
C LEU A 93 6.02 8.83 11.75
N GLY A 94 6.34 7.86 10.89
CA GLY A 94 7.69 7.45 10.56
C GLY A 94 8.29 8.11 9.31
N ARG A 95 7.65 9.17 8.76
CA ARG A 95 7.96 9.71 7.43
C ARG A 95 9.45 9.99 7.20
N ALA A 96 10.16 10.50 8.20
CA ALA A 96 11.58 10.86 8.10
C ALA A 96 12.51 9.64 7.87
N ARG A 97 12.03 8.42 8.11
CA ARG A 97 12.80 7.17 8.00
C ARG A 97 12.38 6.31 6.81
N LEU A 98 11.41 6.76 6.02
CA LEU A 98 10.91 5.99 4.89
C LEU A 98 11.76 6.23 3.63
N PRO A 99 11.95 5.19 2.80
CA PRO A 99 12.58 5.36 1.49
C PRO A 99 11.70 6.22 0.57
N PRO A 100 12.20 6.73 -0.56
CA PRO A 100 11.37 7.36 -1.57
C PRO A 100 10.21 6.45 -2.03
N PHE A 101 9.05 7.05 -2.32
CA PHE A 101 7.91 6.35 -2.88
C PHE A 101 7.93 6.40 -4.41
N HIS A 102 7.30 5.42 -5.07
CA HIS A 102 7.13 5.42 -6.52
C HIS A 102 6.23 6.59 -6.93
N ARG A 103 6.65 7.40 -7.91
CA ARG A 103 5.88 8.53 -8.40
C ARG A 103 5.13 8.11 -9.66
N CYS A 104 3.81 8.29 -9.67
CA CYS A 104 2.95 8.06 -10.82
C CYS A 104 1.95 9.22 -10.89
N ARG A 105 1.73 9.77 -12.09
CA ARG A 105 0.68 10.77 -12.32
C ARG A 105 -0.53 10.02 -12.88
N THR A 106 -1.57 9.90 -12.07
CA THR A 106 -2.81 9.16 -12.39
C THR A 106 -3.98 9.84 -11.68
N THR A 107 -5.21 9.55 -12.12
CA THR A 107 -6.47 9.91 -11.43
C THR A 107 -7.04 8.79 -10.56
N ASP A 108 -6.37 7.64 -10.50
CA ASP A 108 -6.82 6.46 -9.76
C ASP A 108 -6.39 6.57 -8.28
N TYR A 109 -7.28 7.13 -7.45
CA TYR A 109 -7.13 7.31 -6.00
C TYR A 109 -8.20 6.58 -5.21
#